data_AF-A0A7S2MN81-F1
#
_entry.id   AF-A0A7S2MN81-F1
#
_cell.length_a   1.000
_cell.length_b   1.000
_cell.length_c   1.000
_cell.angle_alpha   90.00
_cell.angle_beta   90.00
_cell.angle_gamma   90.00
#
_symmetry.space_group_name_H-M   'P 1'
#
loop_
_entity.id
_entity.type
_entity.pdbx_description
1 polymer ?
#
loop_
_entity_poly.entity_id
_entity_poly.type
_entity_poly.pdbx_seq_one_letter_code
_entity_poly.pdbx_strand_id
1 'polypeptide(L)'
;SWMSKNGYFPLEDIVHVDPDHFKKIMPEWSEYLRRSDQAGSLCHRESGFIQEIAQEAAMRASQNVWVDGSLRDGPWFATVFREIRKRFPRYKIAIFEVGASEAAVRARIAERAARTGRAVPESLIKASLDSVA
;
A
#
# COMPACT_ATOMS: atom_id res chain seq x y z
N SER A 1 -0.42 13.60 9.92
CA SER A 1 -0.40 13.74 8.44
C SER A 1 -0.80 15.16 8.03
N TRP A 2 -0.47 15.63 6.82
CA TRP A 2 -0.90 16.93 6.28
C TRP A 2 -2.42 17.10 6.28
N MET A 3 -3.18 16.04 5.95
CA MET A 3 -4.65 16.10 5.90
C MET A 3 -5.28 16.36 7.26
N SER A 4 -4.80 15.70 8.32
CA SER A 4 -5.27 15.91 9.70
C SER A 4 -4.92 17.32 10.20
N LYS A 5 -3.70 17.80 9.95
CA LYS A 5 -3.28 19.16 10.32
C LYS A 5 -4.11 20.27 9.66
N ASN A 6 -4.72 20.00 8.51
CA ASN A 6 -5.56 20.93 7.78
C ASN A 6 -7.07 20.66 7.94
N GLY A 7 -7.46 19.75 8.85
CA GLY A 7 -8.86 19.48 9.17
C GLY A 7 -9.65 18.69 8.11
N TYR A 8 -8.98 18.08 7.13
CA TYR A 8 -9.64 17.30 6.08
C TYR A 8 -10.01 15.89 6.53
N PHE A 9 -9.13 15.23 7.29
CA PHE A 9 -9.33 13.84 7.72
C PHE A 9 -8.49 13.51 8.97
N PRO A 10 -9.09 13.08 10.09
CA PRO A 10 -8.36 12.75 11.32
C PRO A 10 -7.64 11.41 11.14
N LEU A 11 -6.32 11.44 11.09
CA LEU A 11 -5.46 10.28 10.77
C LEU A 11 -4.78 9.69 12.01
N GLU A 12 -4.91 10.35 13.15
CA GLU A 12 -4.34 9.99 14.44
C GLU A 12 -4.98 8.75 15.08
N ASP A 13 -6.26 8.46 14.78
CA ASP A 13 -7.01 7.33 15.35
C ASP A 13 -7.39 6.28 14.28
N ILE A 14 -6.48 6.05 13.32
CA ILE A 14 -6.70 5.12 12.20
C ILE A 14 -5.59 4.08 12.17
N VAL A 15 -6.00 2.81 12.06
CA VAL A 15 -5.06 1.71 11.82
C VAL A 15 -4.57 1.81 10.38
N HIS A 16 -3.30 2.20 10.22
CA HIS A 16 -2.64 2.26 8.93
C HIS A 16 -2.02 0.90 8.60
N VAL A 17 -2.45 0.30 7.49
CA VAL A 17 -2.00 -0.99 6.99
C VAL A 17 -1.21 -0.76 5.71
N ASP A 18 0.12 -0.85 5.82
CA ASP A 18 1.07 -0.65 4.72
C ASP A 18 1.88 -1.94 4.47
N PRO A 19 1.72 -2.61 3.31
CA PRO A 19 2.47 -3.82 2.99
C PRO A 19 3.96 -3.54 2.84
N ASP A 20 4.39 -2.32 2.51
CA ASP A 20 5.80 -1.96 2.45
C ASP A 20 6.41 -1.73 3.84
N HIS A 21 5.60 -1.39 4.84
CA HIS A 21 6.03 -1.42 6.24
C HIS A 21 6.30 -2.85 6.68
N PHE A 22 5.37 -3.78 6.42
CA PHE A 22 5.56 -5.19 6.78
C PHE A 22 6.82 -5.80 6.17
N LYS A 23 7.11 -5.49 4.90
CA LYS A 23 8.36 -5.93 4.26
C LYS A 23 9.60 -5.55 5.06
N LYS A 24 9.67 -4.32 5.60
CA LYS A 24 10.88 -3.84 6.28
C LYS A 24 11.16 -4.50 7.62
N ILE A 25 10.13 -5.09 8.24
CA ILE A 25 10.25 -5.76 9.53
C ILE A 25 10.34 -7.29 9.39
N MET A 26 10.21 -7.80 8.16
CA MET A 26 10.41 -9.22 7.89
C MET A 26 11.85 -9.65 8.15
N PRO A 27 12.07 -10.84 8.73
CA PRO A 27 13.41 -11.29 9.13
C PRO A 27 14.37 -11.42 7.93
N GLU A 28 13.87 -11.76 6.75
CA GLU A 28 14.66 -11.96 5.53
C GLU A 28 14.96 -10.67 4.75
N TRP A 29 14.32 -9.55 5.11
CA TRP A 29 14.37 -8.30 4.34
C TRP A 29 15.78 -7.76 4.11
N SER A 30 16.58 -7.72 5.17
CA SER A 30 17.96 -7.22 5.13
C SER A 30 18.84 -8.05 4.21
N GLU A 31 18.66 -9.36 4.21
CA GLU A 31 19.43 -10.28 3.37
C GLU A 31 19.01 -10.20 1.91
N TYR A 32 17.71 -10.01 1.63
CA TYR A 32 17.25 -9.81 0.26
C TYR A 32 17.78 -8.51 -0.34
N LEU A 33 17.78 -7.40 0.42
CA LEU A 33 18.37 -6.14 -0.04
C LEU A 33 19.85 -6.28 -0.39
N ARG A 34 20.60 -7.11 0.34
CA ARG A 34 22.02 -7.37 0.08
C ARG A 34 22.26 -8.18 -1.20
N ARG A 35 21.35 -9.11 -1.50
CA ARG A 35 21.51 -10.06 -2.62
C ARG A 35 20.93 -9.59 -3.93
N SER A 36 19.89 -8.76 -3.90
CA SER A 36 19.11 -8.44 -5.10
C SER A 36 18.32 -7.15 -4.95
N ASP A 37 18.10 -6.46 -6.06
CA ASP A 37 17.13 -5.39 -6.19
C ASP A 37 15.67 -5.88 -6.13
N GLN A 38 15.44 -7.20 -6.13
CA GLN A 38 14.13 -7.84 -6.10
C GLN A 38 13.58 -8.06 -4.68
N ALA A 39 14.20 -7.53 -3.63
CA ALA A 39 13.74 -7.72 -2.25
C ALA A 39 12.24 -7.42 -2.07
N GLY A 40 11.75 -6.34 -2.71
CA GLY A 40 10.34 -5.98 -2.70
C GLY A 40 9.42 -7.05 -3.32
N SER A 41 9.86 -7.66 -4.42
CA SER A 41 9.14 -8.72 -5.14
C SER A 41 9.13 -10.03 -4.34
N LEU A 42 10.26 -10.39 -3.74
CA LEU A 42 10.41 -11.62 -2.95
C LEU A 42 9.51 -11.63 -1.70
N CYS A 43 9.35 -10.48 -1.04
CA CYS A 43 8.46 -10.34 0.12
C CYS A 43 7.01 -9.97 -0.26
N HIS A 44 6.68 -9.82 -1.54
CA HIS A 44 5.40 -9.24 -1.96
C HIS A 44 4.20 -10.05 -1.47
N ARG A 45 4.19 -11.36 -1.73
CA ARG A 45 3.08 -12.26 -1.40
C ARG A 45 2.83 -12.32 0.10
N GLU A 46 3.89 -12.47 0.90
CA GLU A 46 3.77 -12.54 2.35
C GLU A 46 3.28 -11.21 2.93
N SER A 47 3.82 -10.08 2.44
CA SER A 47 3.40 -8.77 2.93
C SER A 47 1.94 -8.44 2.60
N GLY A 48 1.45 -8.89 1.44
CA GLY A 48 0.04 -8.78 1.06
C GLY A 48 -0.85 -9.61 1.98
N PHE A 49 -0.44 -10.84 2.30
CA PHE A 49 -1.20 -11.68 3.22
C PHE A 49 -1.25 -11.12 4.65
N ILE A 50 -0.15 -10.57 5.15
CA ILE A 50 -0.12 -9.87 6.45
C ILE A 50 -1.02 -8.64 6.43
N GLN A 51 -1.06 -7.88 5.33
CA GLN A 51 -1.99 -6.77 5.16
C GLN A 51 -3.45 -7.22 5.28
N GLU A 52 -3.83 -8.32 4.62
CA GLU A 52 -5.20 -8.86 4.72
C GLU A 52 -5.55 -9.24 6.16
N ILE A 53 -4.64 -9.91 6.87
CA ILE A 53 -4.82 -10.28 8.28
C ILE A 53 -4.95 -9.03 9.17
N ALA A 54 -4.07 -8.04 9.00
CA ALA A 54 -4.07 -6.82 9.79
C ALA A 54 -5.35 -6.01 9.57
N GLN A 55 -5.81 -5.90 8.33
CA GLN A 55 -7.09 -5.26 7.99
C GLN A 55 -8.26 -5.99 8.68
N GLU A 56 -8.33 -7.30 8.55
CA GLU A 56 -9.39 -8.12 9.17
C GLU A 56 -9.41 -7.96 10.70
N ALA A 57 -8.25 -8.01 11.34
CA ALA A 57 -8.11 -7.85 12.79
C ALA A 57 -8.61 -6.47 13.26
N ALA A 58 -8.17 -5.40 12.58
CA ALA A 58 -8.59 -4.03 12.89
C ALA A 58 -10.11 -3.83 12.69
N MET A 59 -10.67 -4.42 11.63
CA MET A 59 -12.09 -4.33 11.34
C MET A 59 -12.95 -5.09 12.37
N ARG A 60 -12.49 -6.26 12.83
CA ARG A 60 -13.15 -6.98 13.94
C ARG A 60 -13.12 -6.20 15.25
N ALA A 61 -12.05 -5.45 15.49
CA ALA A 61 -11.93 -4.55 16.62
C ALA A 61 -12.75 -3.24 16.45
N SER A 62 -13.52 -3.09 15.36
CA SER A 62 -14.31 -1.88 15.06
C SER A 62 -13.47 -0.60 14.95
N GLN A 63 -12.21 -0.71 14.51
CA GLN A 63 -11.32 0.43 14.31
C GLN A 63 -11.45 1.00 12.89
N ASN A 64 -11.23 2.31 12.71
CA ASN A 64 -11.06 2.87 11.37
C ASN A 64 -9.77 2.33 10.74
N VAL A 65 -9.81 1.98 9.45
CA VAL A 65 -8.68 1.35 8.76
C VAL A 65 -8.34 2.14 7.50
N TRP A 66 -7.05 2.43 7.31
CA TRP A 66 -6.49 2.95 6.06
C TRP A 66 -5.54 1.89 5.51
N VAL A 67 -5.87 1.37 4.32
CA VAL A 67 -5.06 0.37 3.62
C VAL A 67 -4.33 1.04 2.45
N ASP A 68 -3.01 0.90 2.40
CA ASP A 68 -2.20 1.34 1.27
C ASP A 68 -2.18 0.27 0.17
N GLY A 69 -2.42 0.69 -1.07
CA GLY A 69 -2.39 -0.18 -2.23
C GLY A 69 -2.60 0.58 -3.53
N SER A 70 -2.26 -0.05 -4.65
CA SER A 70 -2.42 0.56 -5.97
C SER A 70 -3.84 0.48 -6.53
N LEU A 71 -4.74 -0.27 -5.88
CA LEU A 71 -6.09 -0.60 -6.39
C LEU A 71 -6.14 -1.13 -7.83
N ARG A 72 -5.02 -1.64 -8.37
CA ARG A 72 -4.88 -1.95 -9.80
C ARG A 72 -5.80 -3.07 -10.30
N ASP A 73 -6.08 -4.07 -9.47
CA ASP A 73 -7.00 -5.17 -9.82
C ASP A 73 -8.44 -4.82 -9.41
N GLY A 74 -9.09 -3.99 -10.22
CA GLY A 74 -10.47 -3.54 -9.99
C GLY A 74 -11.46 -4.69 -9.73
N PRO A 75 -11.50 -5.75 -10.55
CA PRO A 75 -12.38 -6.91 -10.32
C PRO A 75 -12.15 -7.60 -8.97
N TRP A 76 -10.89 -7.77 -8.56
CA TRP A 76 -10.56 -8.32 -7.25
C TRP A 76 -11.05 -7.40 -6.12
N PHE A 77 -10.72 -6.10 -6.18
CA PHE A 77 -11.16 -5.13 -5.16
C PHE A 77 -12.68 -5.00 -5.08
N ALA A 78 -13.40 -5.13 -6.20
CA ALA A 78 -14.86 -5.16 -6.21
C ALA A 78 -15.42 -6.34 -5.39
N THR A 79 -14.73 -7.48 -5.40
CA THR A 79 -15.08 -8.65 -4.58
C THR A 79 -14.76 -8.38 -3.11
N VAL A 80 -13.58 -7.83 -2.82
CA VAL A 80 -13.18 -7.44 -1.44
C VAL A 80 -14.18 -6.45 -0.83
N PHE A 81 -14.57 -5.40 -1.56
CA PHE A 81 -15.52 -4.40 -1.06
C PHE A 81 -16.92 -4.97 -0.83
N ARG A 82 -17.36 -5.92 -1.66
CA ARG A 82 -18.63 -6.63 -1.46
C ARG A 82 -18.60 -7.45 -0.17
N GLU A 83 -17.52 -8.20 0.06
CA GLU A 83 -17.35 -8.98 1.29
C GLU A 83 -17.23 -8.09 2.53
N ILE A 84 -16.52 -6.96 2.44
CA ILE A 84 -16.45 -5.97 3.52
C ILE A 84 -17.85 -5.45 3.87
N ARG A 85 -18.64 -5.04 2.87
CA ARG A 85 -20.01 -4.52 3.10
C ARG A 85 -20.92 -5.57 3.73
N LYS A 86 -20.75 -6.84 3.36
CA LYS A 86 -21.53 -7.97 3.91
C LYS A 86 -21.13 -8.28 5.36
N ARG A 87 -19.83 -8.36 5.64
CA ARG A 87 -19.28 -8.84 6.92
C ARG A 87 -19.17 -7.74 7.97
N PHE A 88 -18.97 -6.49 7.52
CA PHE A 88 -18.75 -5.32 8.36
C PHE A 88 -19.64 -4.15 7.92
N PRO A 89 -20.98 -4.27 7.99
CA PRO A 89 -21.93 -3.32 7.39
C PRO A 89 -21.87 -1.89 7.97
N ARG A 90 -21.22 -1.68 9.12
CA ARG A 90 -21.02 -0.35 9.72
C ARG A 90 -19.92 0.47 9.03
N TYR A 91 -19.04 -0.17 8.26
CA TYR A 91 -17.94 0.50 7.59
C TYR A 91 -18.42 1.24 6.34
N LYS A 92 -17.90 2.45 6.16
CA LYS A 92 -17.98 3.20 4.90
C LYS A 92 -16.64 3.08 4.20
N ILE A 93 -16.67 2.77 2.90
CA ILE A 93 -15.47 2.65 2.07
C ILE A 93 -15.29 3.96 1.32
N ALA A 94 -14.12 4.58 1.46
CA ALA A 94 -13.67 5.72 0.68
C ALA A 94 -12.39 5.34 -0.08
N ILE A 95 -12.26 5.82 -1.31
CA ILE A 95 -11.08 5.61 -2.15
C ILE A 95 -10.47 6.99 -2.41
N PHE A 96 -9.18 7.11 -2.10
CA PHE A 96 -8.39 8.31 -2.40
C PHE A 96 -7.49 8.00 -3.58
N GLU A 97 -7.81 8.58 -4.73
CA GLU A 97 -6.93 8.54 -5.90
C GLU A 97 -5.94 9.70 -5.81
N VAL A 98 -4.64 9.40 -5.98
CA VAL A 98 -3.56 10.39 -5.90
C VAL A 98 -2.79 10.41 -7.21
N GLY A 99 -2.99 11.47 -7.99
CA GLY A 99 -2.28 11.70 -9.25
C GLY A 99 -0.98 12.50 -9.08
N ALA A 100 -0.03 12.28 -9.99
CA ALA A 100 1.20 13.06 -10.13
C ALA A 100 1.73 12.97 -11.57
N SER A 101 2.56 13.93 -12.00
CA SER A 101 3.23 13.84 -13.30
C SER A 101 4.25 12.68 -13.31
N GLU A 102 4.45 12.06 -14.47
CA GLU A 102 5.46 11.00 -14.63
C GLU A 102 6.84 11.46 -14.16
N ALA A 103 7.23 12.70 -14.48
CA ALA A 103 8.48 13.29 -14.02
C ALA A 103 8.59 13.30 -12.49
N ALA A 104 7.53 13.69 -11.78
CA ALA A 104 7.51 13.69 -10.31
C ALA A 104 7.54 12.26 -9.73
N VAL A 105 6.85 11.31 -10.35
CA VAL A 105 6.87 9.90 -9.97
C VAL A 105 8.29 9.33 -10.10
N ARG A 106 8.94 9.52 -11.25
CA ARG A 106 10.30 9.04 -11.52
C ARG A 106 11.32 9.66 -10.57
N ALA A 107 11.25 10.97 -10.33
CA ALA A 107 12.13 11.65 -9.39
C ALA A 107 12.04 11.06 -7.97
N ARG A 108 10.82 10.82 -7.47
CA ARG A 108 10.59 10.22 -6.14
C ARG A 108 11.04 8.78 -6.05
N ILE A 109 10.89 7.99 -7.12
CA ILE A 109 11.38 6.61 -7.16
C ILE A 109 12.91 6.59 -7.05
N ALA A 110 13.60 7.45 -7.81
CA ALA A 110 15.05 7.56 -7.75
C ALA A 110 15.55 8.01 -6.36
N GLU A 111 14.91 9.02 -5.77
CA GLU A 111 15.22 9.49 -4.41
C GLU A 111 15.04 8.38 -3.37
N ARG A 112 13.93 7.62 -3.46
CA ARG A 112 13.68 6.49 -2.56
C ARG A 112 14.72 5.38 -2.73
N ALA A 113 15.06 5.04 -3.96
CA ALA A 113 16.06 4.02 -4.25
C ALA A 113 17.43 4.40 -3.66
N ALA A 114 17.85 5.66 -3.81
CA ALA A 114 19.08 6.17 -3.22
C ALA A 114 19.06 6.11 -1.68
N ARG A 115 17.93 6.45 -1.05
CA ARG A 115 17.82 6.49 0.42
C ARG A 115 17.68 5.12 1.07
N THR A 116 16.99 4.18 0.42
CA THR A 116 16.59 2.90 1.06
C THR A 116 17.17 1.67 0.39
N GLY A 117 17.93 1.82 -0.70
CA GLY A 117 18.39 0.70 -1.55
C GLY A 117 17.27 -0.01 -2.31
N ARG A 118 16.02 0.49 -2.24
CA ARG A 118 14.86 -0.17 -2.87
C ARG A 118 14.59 0.44 -4.25
N ALA A 119 15.14 -0.19 -5.28
CA ALA A 119 14.79 0.09 -6.66
C ALA A 119 13.39 -0.46 -7.01
N VAL A 120 12.81 0.08 -8.08
CA VAL A 120 11.60 -0.45 -8.72
C VAL A 120 11.96 -0.76 -10.17
N PRO A 121 11.73 -1.98 -10.66
CA PRO A 121 11.93 -2.31 -12.07
C PRO A 121 11.17 -1.36 -13.01
N GLU A 122 11.83 -0.87 -14.07
CA GLU A 122 11.24 0.06 -15.04
C GLU A 122 9.94 -0.47 -15.66
N SER A 123 9.87 -1.78 -15.90
CA SER A 123 8.67 -2.45 -16.41
C SER A 123 7.45 -2.26 -15.49
N LEU A 124 7.64 -2.27 -14.18
CA LEU A 124 6.57 -2.05 -13.20
C LEU A 124 6.16 -0.58 -13.13
N ILE A 125 7.12 0.35 -13.28
CA ILE A 125 6.85 1.80 -13.31
C ILE A 125 5.98 2.11 -14.52
N LYS A 126 6.41 1.70 -15.71
CA LYS A 126 5.66 1.91 -16.96
C LYS A 126 4.27 1.30 -16.89
N ALA A 127 4.18 0.04 -16.46
CA ALA A 127 2.90 -0.64 -16.31
C ALA A 127 1.95 0.08 -15.34
N SER A 128 2.47 0.77 -14.32
CA SER A 128 1.66 1.54 -13.37
C SER A 128 1.23 2.90 -13.91
N LEU A 129 2.03 3.55 -14.75
CA LEU A 129 1.66 4.83 -15.39
C LEU A 129 0.60 4.59 -16.46
N ASP A 130 0.77 3.54 -17.28
CA ASP A 130 -0.16 3.18 -18.35
C ASP A 130 -1.54 2.77 -17.81
N SER A 131 -1.66 2.34 -16.54
CA SER A 131 -2.96 1.93 -15.96
C SER A 131 -3.85 3.09 -15.52
N VAL A 132 -3.35 4.33 -15.58
CA VAL A 132 -4.06 5.54 -15.12
C VAL A 132 -4.18 6.59 -16.25
N ALA A 133 -3.60 6.31 -17.42
CA ALA A 133 -3.68 7.14 -18.64
C ALA A 133 -4.92 6.79 -19.48
#